data_AF-A0A238TD72-F1
#
_entry.id   AF-A0A238TD72-F1
#
_cell.length_a   1.000
_cell.length_b   1.000
_cell.length_c   1.000
_cell.angle_alpha   90.00
_cell.angle_beta   90.00
_cell.angle_gamma   90.00
#
_symmetry.space_group_name_H-M   'P 1'
#
loop_
_entity.id
_entity.type
_entity.pdbx_description
1 polymer ?
#
loop_
_entity_poly.entity_id
_entity_poly.type
_entity_poly.pdbx_seq_one_letter_code
_entity_poly.pdbx_strand_id
1 'polypeptide(L)'
;MKQQEIRVFGLSHDVINQLQLMALERYGKASASLMLRKLAEKQIRQPENIPTENYQENKQNQRLTLRLPPQQQHYLNQKAQLQYSSLNDVVRDIIAEYITQNPVLSNDEVQALYQSNYQLLRLGRNINQIARQLNSITPNSLTSQQLTELSAFLKQHAETVGKVLRKQNKPFKYRPIENI
;
A
#
# COMPACT_ATOMS: atom_id res chain seq x y z
N MET A 1 -30.21 5.32 -25.46
CA MET A 1 -29.72 6.48 -24.67
C MET A 1 -29.16 7.51 -25.64
N LYS A 2 -29.50 8.80 -25.49
CA LYS A 2 -28.97 9.87 -26.35
C LYS A 2 -27.47 10.06 -26.05
N GLN A 3 -26.62 9.98 -27.06
CA GLN A 3 -25.20 10.27 -26.94
C GLN A 3 -25.01 11.79 -27.05
N GLN A 4 -24.31 12.39 -26.10
CA GLN A 4 -23.98 13.82 -26.10
C GLN A 4 -22.48 13.96 -26.37
N GLU A 5 -22.12 14.77 -27.36
CA GLU A 5 -20.73 15.04 -27.70
C GLU A 5 -20.11 16.00 -26.67
N ILE A 6 -18.90 15.66 -26.20
CA ILE A 6 -18.11 16.47 -25.29
C ILE A 6 -16.83 16.86 -26.01
N ARG A 7 -16.57 18.17 -26.10
CA ARG A 7 -15.29 18.70 -26.61
C ARG A 7 -14.32 18.87 -25.45
N VAL A 8 -13.18 18.20 -25.53
CA VAL A 8 -12.12 18.28 -24.52
C VAL A 8 -11.03 19.23 -25.04
N PHE A 9 -10.74 20.28 -24.28
CA PHE A 9 -9.75 21.31 -24.64
C PHE A 9 -8.50 21.20 -23.75
N GLY A 10 -7.37 21.71 -24.23
CA GLY A 10 -6.12 21.80 -23.45
C GLY A 10 -5.20 20.58 -23.48
N LEU A 11 -5.48 19.58 -24.34
CA LEU A 11 -4.57 18.45 -24.56
C LEU A 11 -3.52 18.81 -25.63
N SER A 12 -2.25 18.57 -25.33
CA SER A 12 -1.17 18.73 -26.31
C SER A 12 -1.20 17.60 -27.36
N HIS A 13 -0.58 17.85 -28.50
CA HIS A 13 -0.46 16.86 -29.58
C HIS A 13 0.22 15.56 -29.10
N ASP A 14 1.23 15.67 -28.24
CA ASP A 14 1.92 14.51 -27.67
C ASP A 14 1.01 13.67 -26.79
N VAL A 15 0.19 14.31 -25.95
CA VAL A 15 -0.77 13.61 -25.09
C VAL A 15 -1.84 12.92 -25.94
N ILE A 16 -2.29 13.54 -27.02
CA ILE A 16 -3.26 12.94 -27.95
C ILE A 16 -2.66 11.68 -28.61
N ASN A 17 -1.40 11.75 -29.05
CA ASN A 17 -0.70 10.61 -29.64
C ASN A 17 -0.52 9.46 -28.63
N GLN A 18 -0.12 9.77 -27.39
CA GLN A 18 -0.02 8.77 -26.33
C GLN A 18 -1.37 8.09 -26.04
N LEU A 19 -2.45 8.87 -25.97
CA LEU A 19 -3.80 8.32 -25.76
C LEU A 19 -4.23 7.41 -26.91
N GLN A 20 -3.89 7.73 -28.16
CA GLN A 20 -4.17 6.87 -29.32
C GLN A 20 -3.37 5.57 -29.29
N LEU A 21 -2.08 5.63 -28.91
CA LEU A 21 -1.25 4.43 -28.76
C LEU A 21 -1.80 3.50 -27.68
N MET A 22 -2.15 4.04 -26.51
CA MET A 22 -2.78 3.27 -25.44
C MET A 22 -4.13 2.68 -25.85
N ALA A 23 -4.90 3.40 -26.67
CA ALA A 23 -6.17 2.91 -27.21
C ALA A 23 -5.97 1.74 -28.18
N LEU A 24 -4.93 1.81 -29.03
CA LEU A 24 -4.58 0.78 -29.98
C LEU A 24 -4.17 -0.51 -29.25
N GLU A 25 -3.32 -0.40 -28.24
CA GLU A 25 -2.84 -1.53 -27.43
C GLU A 25 -3.99 -2.23 -26.69
N ARG A 26 -4.90 -1.45 -26.07
CA ARG A 26 -5.94 -2.00 -25.18
C ARG A 26 -7.23 -2.40 -25.88
N TYR A 27 -7.58 -1.72 -26.98
CA TYR A 27 -8.89 -1.84 -27.62
C TYR A 27 -8.81 -2.07 -29.15
N GLY A 28 -7.60 -2.17 -29.71
CA GLY A 28 -7.38 -2.41 -31.14
C GLY A 28 -7.73 -1.22 -32.05
N LYS A 29 -8.03 -0.05 -31.47
CA LYS A 29 -8.41 1.16 -32.23
C LYS A 29 -7.65 2.37 -31.71
N ALA A 30 -6.88 3.02 -32.58
CA ALA A 30 -6.12 4.23 -32.26
C ALA A 30 -7.04 5.46 -32.16
N SER A 31 -7.79 5.56 -31.07
CA SER A 31 -8.74 6.67 -30.84
C SER A 31 -8.56 7.26 -29.44
N ALA A 32 -8.08 8.51 -29.39
CA ALA A 32 -7.99 9.26 -28.14
C ALA A 32 -9.35 9.45 -27.47
N SER A 33 -10.41 9.67 -28.26
CA SER A 33 -11.78 9.79 -27.75
C SER A 33 -12.28 8.48 -27.12
N LEU A 34 -11.94 7.33 -27.72
CA LEU A 34 -12.26 6.03 -27.16
C LEU A 34 -11.56 5.81 -25.81
N MET A 35 -10.27 6.14 -25.73
CA MET A 35 -9.49 6.01 -24.50
C MET A 35 -10.00 6.95 -23.40
N LEU A 36 -10.24 8.22 -23.72
CA LEU A 36 -10.79 9.20 -22.78
C LEU A 36 -12.16 8.77 -22.28
N ARG A 37 -13.06 8.31 -23.15
CA ARG A 37 -14.35 7.78 -22.75
C ARG A 37 -14.19 6.59 -21.81
N LYS A 38 -13.29 5.64 -22.12
CA LYS A 38 -13.06 4.45 -21.29
C LYS A 38 -12.44 4.80 -19.93
N LEU A 39 -11.53 5.75 -19.88
CA LEU A 39 -10.97 6.27 -18.64
C LEU A 39 -12.02 7.00 -17.81
N ALA A 40 -12.86 7.84 -18.44
CA ALA A 40 -13.95 8.52 -17.76
C ALA A 40 -15.01 7.54 -17.24
N GLU A 41 -15.41 6.55 -18.05
CA GLU A 41 -16.29 5.45 -17.63
C GLU A 41 -15.68 4.68 -16.45
N LYS A 42 -14.38 4.41 -16.46
CA LYS A 42 -13.66 3.76 -15.37
C LYS A 42 -13.55 4.64 -14.12
N GLN A 43 -13.44 5.95 -14.27
CA GLN A 43 -13.35 6.88 -13.14
C GLN A 43 -14.74 7.15 -12.50
N ILE A 44 -15.78 7.22 -13.33
CA ILE A 44 -17.19 7.36 -12.92
C ILE A 44 -17.70 6.08 -12.29
N ARG A 45 -17.28 4.92 -12.82
CA ARG A 45 -17.27 3.66 -12.07
C ARG A 45 -16.22 3.77 -10.97
N GLN A 46 -16.47 4.61 -9.97
CA GLN A 46 -15.86 4.45 -8.65
C GLN A 46 -15.81 2.94 -8.33
N PRO A 47 -14.74 2.43 -7.65
CA PRO A 47 -14.75 1.04 -7.20
C PRO A 47 -16.14 0.79 -6.64
N GLU A 48 -16.83 -0.26 -7.10
CA GLU A 48 -18.19 -0.55 -6.64
C GLU A 48 -18.22 -0.21 -5.17
N ASN A 49 -18.91 0.88 -4.82
CA ASN A 49 -19.01 1.30 -3.43
C ASN A 49 -20.07 0.33 -2.93
N ILE A 50 -19.67 -0.95 -2.81
CA ILE A 50 -20.44 -2.02 -2.22
C ILE A 50 -20.77 -1.40 -0.88
N PRO A 51 -22.04 -1.09 -0.60
CA PRO A 51 -22.42 -0.47 0.64
C PRO A 51 -21.78 -1.34 1.72
N THR A 52 -20.89 -0.75 2.51
CA THR A 52 -20.51 -1.33 3.78
C THR A 52 -21.75 -1.14 4.65
N GLU A 53 -22.81 -1.91 4.36
CA GLU A 53 -23.78 -2.25 5.38
C GLU A 53 -22.95 -2.67 6.58
N ASN A 54 -23.34 -2.20 7.76
CA ASN A 54 -22.73 -2.59 9.02
C ASN A 54 -22.85 -4.12 9.16
N TYR A 55 -21.96 -4.86 8.49
CA TYR A 55 -21.70 -6.25 8.73
C TYR A 55 -21.17 -6.25 10.14
N GLN A 56 -22.10 -6.45 11.09
CA GLN A 56 -21.74 -6.82 12.44
C GLN A 56 -20.69 -7.91 12.30
N GLU A 57 -19.58 -7.77 13.05
CA GLU A 57 -18.45 -8.66 13.08
C GLU A 57 -18.88 -10.10 13.44
N ASN A 58 -19.57 -10.78 12.54
CA ASN A 58 -19.67 -12.22 12.55
C ASN A 58 -18.29 -12.68 12.09
N LYS A 59 -17.42 -12.91 13.09
CA LYS A 59 -16.01 -13.34 13.03
C LYS A 59 -15.76 -14.64 12.25
N GLN A 60 -16.74 -15.16 11.51
CA GLN A 60 -16.59 -16.39 10.74
C GLN A 60 -16.25 -16.06 9.30
N ASN A 61 -14.96 -16.20 8.98
CA ASN A 61 -14.48 -16.18 7.60
C ASN A 61 -15.26 -17.22 6.78
N GLN A 62 -15.96 -16.77 5.75
CA GLN A 62 -16.65 -17.67 4.83
C GLN A 62 -15.65 -18.38 3.92
N ARG A 63 -15.81 -19.69 3.75
CA ARG A 63 -14.95 -20.49 2.87
C ARG A 63 -15.38 -20.32 1.42
N LEU A 64 -14.52 -19.70 0.62
CA LEU A 64 -14.64 -19.63 -0.83
C LEU A 64 -13.77 -20.73 -1.47
N THR A 65 -14.34 -21.53 -2.37
CA THR A 65 -13.59 -22.54 -3.15
C THR A 65 -13.60 -22.15 -4.63
N LEU A 66 -12.43 -22.00 -5.22
CA LEU A 66 -12.24 -21.58 -6.62
C LEU A 66 -11.56 -22.69 -7.41
N ARG A 67 -12.01 -22.93 -8.64
CA ARG A 67 -11.30 -23.77 -9.61
C ARG A 67 -10.53 -22.85 -10.54
N LEU A 68 -9.20 -22.95 -10.51
CA LEU A 68 -8.31 -22.08 -11.28
C LEU A 68 -7.65 -22.86 -12.42
N PRO A 69 -7.46 -22.25 -13.60
CA PRO A 69 -6.58 -22.75 -14.64
C PRO A 69 -5.15 -23.00 -14.10
N PRO A 70 -4.44 -24.02 -14.63
CA PRO A 70 -3.10 -24.38 -14.14
C PRO A 70 -2.10 -23.21 -14.16
N GLN A 71 -2.15 -22.37 -15.19
CA GLN A 71 -1.28 -21.20 -15.32
C GLN A 71 -1.49 -20.18 -14.19
N GLN A 72 -2.75 -19.92 -13.82
CA GLN A 72 -3.09 -18.99 -12.74
C GLN A 72 -2.67 -19.56 -11.38
N GLN A 73 -2.89 -20.86 -11.17
CA GLN A 73 -2.47 -21.53 -9.95
C GLN A 73 -0.94 -21.53 -9.80
N HIS A 74 -0.20 -21.73 -10.88
CA HIS A 74 1.26 -21.64 -10.87
C HIS A 74 1.75 -20.23 -10.51
N TYR A 75 1.20 -19.20 -11.16
CA TYR A 75 1.52 -17.80 -10.85
C TYR A 75 1.28 -17.45 -9.38
N LEU A 76 0.11 -17.82 -8.84
CA LEU A 76 -0.25 -17.52 -7.45
C LEU A 76 0.64 -18.27 -6.45
N ASN A 77 1.05 -19.52 -6.76
CA ASN A 77 1.99 -20.27 -5.92
C ASN A 77 3.39 -19.63 -5.90
N GLN A 78 3.91 -19.21 -7.06
CA GLN A 78 5.19 -18.49 -7.12
C GLN A 78 5.12 -17.18 -6.31
N LYS A 79 4.03 -16.42 -6.48
CA LYS A 79 3.83 -15.17 -5.72
C LYS A 79 3.75 -15.43 -4.21
N ALA A 80 3.12 -16.52 -3.79
CA ALA A 80 3.03 -16.92 -2.38
C ALA A 80 4.40 -17.27 -1.79
N GLN A 81 5.23 -18.00 -2.54
CA GLN A 81 6.60 -18.33 -2.15
C GLN A 81 7.45 -17.07 -1.98
N LEU A 82 7.39 -16.14 -2.94
CA LEU A 82 8.14 -14.89 -2.90
C LEU A 82 7.73 -13.98 -1.73
N GLN A 83 6.48 -14.07 -1.26
CA GLN A 83 5.94 -13.25 -0.18
C GLN A 83 5.89 -13.98 1.17
N TYR A 84 6.51 -15.16 1.27
CA TYR A 84 6.45 -16.09 2.42
C TYR A 84 5.04 -16.21 3.02
N SER A 85 4.05 -16.30 2.14
CA SER A 85 2.64 -16.30 2.48
C SER A 85 1.96 -17.56 1.95
N SER A 86 0.73 -17.84 2.41
CA SER A 86 -0.04 -18.94 1.83
C SER A 86 -0.70 -18.49 0.52
N LEU A 87 -1.02 -19.44 -0.35
CA LEU A 87 -1.80 -19.18 -1.56
C LEU A 87 -3.09 -18.39 -1.27
N ASN A 88 -3.79 -18.77 -0.18
CA ASN A 88 -5.01 -18.10 0.26
C ASN A 88 -4.75 -16.67 0.73
N ASP A 89 -3.58 -16.40 1.34
CA ASP A 89 -3.20 -15.04 1.73
C ASP A 89 -2.99 -14.16 0.49
N VAL A 90 -2.25 -14.64 -0.52
CA VAL A 90 -2.04 -13.91 -1.79
C VAL A 90 -3.35 -13.63 -2.51
N VAL A 91 -4.24 -14.62 -2.60
CA VAL A 91 -5.55 -14.45 -3.25
C VAL A 91 -6.38 -13.40 -2.50
N ARG A 92 -6.40 -13.47 -1.16
CA ARG A 92 -7.10 -12.47 -0.34
C ARG A 92 -6.51 -11.08 -0.52
N ASP A 93 -5.19 -10.96 -0.59
CA ASP A 93 -4.50 -9.68 -0.77
C ASP A 93 -4.80 -9.07 -2.15
N ILE A 94 -4.81 -9.87 -3.22
CA ILE A 94 -5.18 -9.42 -4.57
C ILE A 94 -6.64 -8.95 -4.60
N ILE A 95 -7.55 -9.68 -3.96
CA ILE A 95 -8.96 -9.29 -3.86
C ILE A 95 -9.09 -7.97 -3.08
N ALA A 96 -8.39 -7.84 -1.96
CA ALA A 96 -8.39 -6.63 -1.14
C ALA A 96 -7.81 -5.43 -1.89
N GLU A 97 -6.69 -5.61 -2.61
CA GLU A 97 -6.07 -4.58 -3.45
C GLU A 97 -7.02 -4.13 -4.57
N TYR A 98 -7.71 -5.08 -5.21
CA TYR A 98 -8.69 -4.79 -6.25
C TYR A 98 -9.90 -4.00 -5.71
N ILE A 99 -10.43 -4.40 -4.55
CA ILE A 99 -11.60 -3.75 -3.93
C ILE A 99 -11.24 -2.36 -3.40
N THR A 100 -10.15 -2.26 -2.65
CA THR A 100 -9.78 -1.03 -1.93
C THR A 100 -9.01 -0.04 -2.81
N GLN A 101 -8.57 -0.46 -4.01
CA GLN A 101 -7.69 0.30 -4.91
C GLN A 101 -6.40 0.80 -4.24
N ASN A 102 -5.99 0.17 -3.14
CA ASN A 102 -4.78 0.48 -2.39
C ASN A 102 -3.87 -0.74 -2.36
N PRO A 103 -2.54 -0.55 -2.50
CA PRO A 103 -1.60 -1.67 -2.44
C PRO A 103 -1.62 -2.31 -1.05
N VAL A 104 -1.78 -3.64 -1.03
CA VAL A 104 -1.69 -4.45 0.19
C VAL A 104 -0.23 -4.87 0.37
N LEU A 105 0.33 -4.57 1.54
CA LEU A 105 1.71 -4.95 1.87
C LEU A 105 1.83 -6.46 2.04
N SER A 106 2.86 -7.07 1.46
CA SER A 106 3.23 -8.47 1.70
C SER A 106 3.68 -8.70 3.15
N ASN A 107 3.74 -9.96 3.57
CA ASN A 107 4.16 -10.30 4.94
C ASN A 107 5.60 -9.86 5.22
N ASP A 108 6.49 -9.99 4.23
CA ASP A 108 7.88 -9.54 4.34
C ASP A 108 7.99 -8.03 4.49
N GLU A 109 7.23 -7.27 3.69
CA GLU A 109 7.20 -5.82 3.77
C GLU A 109 6.69 -5.36 5.14
N VAL A 110 5.62 -6.01 5.64
CA VAL A 110 5.11 -5.77 7.00
C VAL A 110 6.17 -6.07 8.06
N GLN A 111 6.91 -7.18 7.92
CA GLN A 111 7.97 -7.58 8.85
C GLN A 111 9.16 -6.60 8.82
N ALA A 112 9.63 -6.24 7.62
CA ALA A 112 10.73 -5.29 7.44
C ALA A 112 10.39 -3.91 8.02
N LEU A 113 9.16 -3.43 7.79
CA LEU A 113 8.69 -2.18 8.37
C LEU A 113 8.56 -2.25 9.89
N TYR A 114 8.12 -3.38 10.44
CA TYR A 114 8.07 -3.57 11.89
C TYR A 114 9.47 -3.54 12.52
N GLN A 115 10.42 -4.24 11.92
CA GLN A 115 11.81 -4.26 12.37
C GLN A 115 12.46 -2.88 12.28
N SER A 116 12.26 -2.18 11.16
CA SER A 116 12.73 -0.81 10.98
C SER A 116 12.16 0.11 12.07
N ASN A 117 10.84 0.07 12.30
CA ASN A 117 10.21 0.86 13.36
C ASN A 117 10.75 0.55 14.75
N TYR A 118 10.98 -0.72 15.06
CA TYR A 118 11.55 -1.12 16.35
C TYR A 118 12.97 -0.56 16.53
N GLN A 119 13.79 -0.60 15.47
CA GLN A 119 15.14 -0.03 15.49
C GLN A 119 15.11 1.49 15.66
N LEU A 120 14.23 2.20 14.94
CA LEU A 120 14.08 3.65 15.07
C LEU A 120 13.66 4.06 16.48
N LEU A 121 12.74 3.31 17.11
CA LEU A 121 12.33 3.54 18.50
C LEU A 121 13.52 3.38 19.46
N ARG A 122 14.34 2.35 19.25
CA ARG A 122 15.54 2.10 20.06
C ARG A 122 16.57 3.21 19.89
N LEU A 123 16.81 3.67 18.65
CA LEU A 123 17.67 4.82 18.37
C LEU A 123 17.16 6.08 19.06
N GLY A 124 15.86 6.37 18.98
CA GLY A 124 15.23 7.52 19.65
C GLY A 124 15.43 7.51 21.17
N ARG A 125 15.35 6.32 21.82
CA ARG A 125 15.65 6.16 23.25
C ARG A 125 17.11 6.41 23.59
N ASN A 126 18.04 5.85 22.82
CA ASN A 126 19.47 6.04 23.02
C ASN A 126 19.86 7.52 22.86
N ILE A 127 19.34 8.19 21.84
CA ILE A 127 19.57 9.62 21.59
C ILE A 127 19.06 10.47 22.77
N ASN A 128 17.88 10.17 23.30
CA ASN A 128 17.34 10.88 24.45
C ASN A 128 18.18 10.67 25.72
N GLN A 129 18.79 9.49 25.90
CA GLN A 129 19.72 9.24 26.99
C GLN A 129 21.00 10.07 26.84
N ILE A 130 21.57 10.12 25.63
CA ILE A 130 22.75 10.95 25.32
C ILE A 130 22.44 12.43 25.59
N ALA A 131 21.30 12.94 25.15
CA ALA A 131 20.89 14.32 25.39
C ALA A 131 20.83 14.65 26.89
N ARG A 132 20.24 13.76 27.71
CA ARG A 132 20.18 13.92 29.16
C ARG A 132 21.56 13.89 29.82
N GLN A 133 22.43 12.97 29.40
CA GLN A 133 23.81 12.89 29.90
C GLN A 133 24.61 14.14 29.53
N LEU A 134 24.52 14.60 28.28
CA LEU A 134 25.18 15.82 27.85
C LEU A 134 24.69 17.04 28.64
N ASN A 135 23.38 17.19 28.85
CA ASN A 135 22.82 18.26 29.68
C ASN A 135 23.33 18.25 31.12
N SER A 136 23.70 17.08 31.66
CA SER A 136 24.23 16.95 33.01
C SER A 136 25.72 17.31 33.13
N ILE A 137 26.48 17.26 32.02
CA ILE A 137 27.94 17.42 31.99
C ILE A 137 28.33 18.81 31.45
N THR A 138 27.67 19.27 30.39
CA THR A 138 27.91 20.57 29.76
C THR A 138 26.57 21.21 29.39
N PRO A 139 26.18 22.32 30.02
CA PRO A 139 24.90 22.99 29.77
C PRO A 139 24.90 23.78 28.43
N ASN A 140 25.40 23.17 27.36
CA ASN A 140 25.32 23.72 26.00
C ASN A 140 23.95 23.37 25.42
N SER A 141 23.01 24.29 25.55
CA SER A 141 21.58 24.11 25.21
C SER A 141 21.31 23.69 23.77
N LEU A 142 22.11 24.15 22.80
CA LEU A 142 21.89 23.90 21.38
C LEU A 142 22.03 22.42 20.99
N THR A 143 23.06 21.72 21.49
CA THR A 143 23.31 20.31 21.13
C THR A 143 22.25 19.37 21.71
N SER A 144 21.78 19.64 22.93
CA SER A 144 20.70 18.85 23.51
C SER A 144 19.35 19.11 22.87
N GLN A 145 19.07 20.34 22.46
CA GLN A 145 17.81 20.65 21.79
C GLN A 145 17.72 19.90 20.44
N GLN A 146 18.80 19.91 19.65
CA GLN A 146 18.89 19.16 18.39
C GLN A 146 18.71 17.65 18.56
N LEU A 147 19.30 17.04 19.61
CA LEU A 147 19.12 15.62 19.90
C LEU A 147 17.68 15.30 20.34
N THR A 148 17.03 16.21 21.05
CA THR A 148 15.64 16.06 21.48
C THR A 148 14.68 16.14 20.28
N GLU A 149 14.90 17.11 19.39
CA GLU A 149 14.14 17.26 18.13
C GLU A 149 14.30 16.03 17.23
N LEU A 150 15.53 15.50 17.09
CA LEU A 150 15.78 14.28 16.35
C LEU A 150 15.06 13.07 16.96
N SER A 151 15.10 12.92 18.29
CA SER A 151 14.38 11.84 18.99
C SER A 151 12.86 11.92 18.75
N ALA A 152 12.30 13.14 18.80
CA ALA A 152 10.89 13.38 18.53
C ALA A 152 10.51 13.04 17.07
N PHE A 153 11.34 13.45 16.10
CA PHE A 153 11.15 13.13 14.68
C PHE A 153 11.13 11.62 14.44
N LEU A 154 12.09 10.89 15.00
CA LEU A 154 12.16 9.43 14.87
C LEU A 154 10.93 8.73 15.46
N LYS A 155 10.44 9.22 16.62
CA LYS A 155 9.22 8.68 17.25
C LYS A 155 7.98 8.94 16.38
N GLN A 156 7.82 10.15 15.86
CA GLN A 156 6.70 10.50 14.98
C GLN A 156 6.71 9.67 13.68
N HIS A 157 7.90 9.45 13.11
CA HIS A 157 8.05 8.60 11.93
C HIS A 157 7.62 7.15 12.24
N ALA A 158 8.11 6.57 13.34
CA ALA A 158 7.74 5.22 13.77
C ALA A 158 6.23 5.08 14.03
N GLU A 159 5.58 6.10 14.60
CA GLU A 159 4.12 6.13 14.76
C GLU A 159 3.37 6.18 13.43
N THR A 160 3.87 6.96 12.47
CA THR A 160 3.27 7.07 11.13
C THR A 160 3.30 5.73 10.41
N VAL A 161 4.46 5.08 10.39
CA VAL A 161 4.59 3.73 9.80
C VAL A 161 3.74 2.71 10.58
N GLY A 162 3.69 2.81 11.91
CA GLY A 162 2.81 1.98 12.73
C GLY A 162 1.31 2.12 12.38
N LYS A 163 0.86 3.33 12.03
CA LYS A 163 -0.52 3.55 11.53
C LYS A 163 -0.76 2.89 10.18
N VAL A 164 0.23 2.93 9.27
CA VAL A 164 0.14 2.22 7.97
C VAL A 164 0.00 0.72 8.20
N LEU A 165 0.81 0.14 9.09
CA LEU A 165 0.76 -1.29 9.41
C LEU A 165 -0.60 -1.71 10.00
N ARG A 166 -1.20 -0.90 10.89
CA ARG A 166 -2.53 -1.20 11.47
C ARG A 166 -3.65 -1.17 10.42
N LYS A 167 -3.58 -0.26 9.45
CA LYS A 167 -4.58 -0.16 8.37
C LYS A 167 -4.59 -1.36 7.43
N GLN A 168 -3.50 -2.13 7.36
CA GLN A 168 -3.38 -3.29 6.48
C GLN A 168 -4.18 -4.51 6.95
N ASN A 169 -4.79 -4.49 8.15
CA ASN A 169 -5.66 -5.55 8.71
C ASN A 169 -5.11 -7.00 8.58
N LYS A 170 -3.79 -7.16 8.46
CA LYS A 170 -3.14 -8.47 8.43
C LYS A 170 -2.80 -8.94 9.84
N PRO A 171 -3.14 -10.19 10.22
CA PRO A 171 -2.65 -10.75 11.47
C PRO A 171 -1.13 -10.86 11.36
N PHE A 172 -0.42 -10.23 12.31
CA PHE A 172 1.03 -10.29 12.38
C PHE A 172 1.47 -11.74 12.65
N LYS A 173 1.98 -12.41 11.61
CA LYS A 173 2.57 -13.74 11.72
C LYS A 173 4.05 -13.56 12.03
N TYR A 174 4.38 -13.39 13.32
CA TYR A 174 5.78 -13.34 13.75
C TYR A 174 6.48 -14.64 13.36
N ARG A 175 7.47 -14.58 12.47
CA ARG A 175 8.52 -15.59 12.40
C ARG A 175 9.76 -15.01 13.06
N PRO A 176 10.28 -15.62 14.13
CA PRO A 176 11.59 -15.24 14.64
C PRO A 176 12.59 -15.45 13.50
N ILE A 177 13.34 -14.40 13.17
CA ILE A 177 14.53 -14.57 12.36
C ILE A 177 15.55 -15.23 13.28
N GLU A 178 15.85 -16.50 13.05
CA GLU A 178 17.02 -17.14 13.63
C GLU A 178 18.26 -16.39 13.12
N ASN A 179 18.89 -15.66 14.04
CA ASN A 179 20.25 -15.10 14.00
C ASN A 179 20.63 -14.22 12.79
N ILE A 180 20.87 -12.94 13.09
CA ILE A 180 21.96 -12.15 12.47
C ILE A 180 22.96 -11.87 13.58
#